data_AF-A0A7C4BB40-F1
#
_entry.id   AF-A0A7C4BB40-F1
#
_cell.length_a   1.000
_cell.length_b   1.000
_cell.length_c   1.000
_cell.angle_alpha   90.00
_cell.angle_beta   90.00
_cell.angle_gamma   90.00
#
_symmetry.space_group_name_H-M   'P 1'
#
loop_
_entity.id
_entity.type
_entity.pdbx_description
1 polymer ?
#
loop_
_entity_poly.entity_id
_entity_poly.type
_entity_poly.pdbx_seq_one_letter_code
_entity_poly.pdbx_strand_id
1 'polypeptide(L)' 'MEIALSLLDLRNEECPSPVVKTVRALTKARKGAKFIVLITSKDCAEMLKQAIEALGVAKISVLSATSYNGDIFGKDGR' A
#
# COMPACT_ATOMS: atom_id res chain seq x y z
N MET A 1 -15.95 14.90 -3.22
CA MET A 1 -14.53 14.90 -2.82
C MET A 1 -13.86 13.79 -3.60
N GLU A 2 -13.08 14.10 -4.62
CA GLU A 2 -12.42 13.10 -5.47
C GLU A 2 -11.32 12.41 -4.67
N ILE A 3 -11.40 11.08 -4.56
CA ILE A 3 -10.40 10.29 -3.86
C ILE A 3 -9.24 10.07 -4.83
N ALA A 4 -8.13 10.78 -4.61
CA ALA A 4 -6.92 10.57 -5.39
C ALA A 4 -6.32 9.19 -5.05
N LEU A 5 -6.45 8.25 -5.98
CA LEU A 5 -5.83 6.92 -5.92
C LEU A 5 -4.49 6.98 -6.68
N SER A 6 -3.39 6.69 -5.99
CA SER A 6 -2.04 6.64 -6.58
C SER A 6 -1.49 5.21 -6.54
N LEU A 7 -1.01 4.70 -7.66
CA LEU A 7 -0.35 3.40 -7.77
C LEU A 7 1.18 3.60 -7.76
N LEU A 8 1.87 2.91 -6.87
CA LEU A 8 3.32 2.83 -6.79
C LEU A 8 3.75 1.39 -7.08
N ASP A 9 4.25 1.15 -8.30
CA ASP A 9 4.82 -0.15 -8.67
C ASP A 9 6.30 -0.20 -8.32
N LEU A 10 6.64 -1.02 -7.32
CA LEU A 10 8.00 -1.14 -6.75
C LEU A 10 8.46 -2.60 -6.75
N ARG A 11 7.88 -3.44 -7.63
CA ARG A 11 8.12 -4.90 -7.68
C ARG A 11 9.53 -5.29 -8.11
N ASN A 12 10.25 -4.38 -8.75
CA ASN A 12 11.62 -4.59 -9.23
C ASN A 12 12.67 -3.86 -8.39
N GLU A 13 12.29 -3.34 -7.22
CA GLU A 13 13.20 -2.57 -6.38
C GLU A 13 13.61 -3.34 -5.13
N GLU A 14 14.90 -3.25 -4.81
CA GLU A 14 15.47 -3.83 -3.60
C GLU A 14 15.19 -2.95 -2.38
N CYS A 15 14.97 -3.60 -1.25
CA CYS A 15 14.81 -2.90 0.01
C CYS A 15 16.14 -2.25 0.44
N PRO A 16 16.14 -1.01 0.96
CA PRO A 16 15.00 -0.25 1.49
C PRO A 16 14.34 0.72 0.50
N SER A 17 14.65 0.69 -0.80
CA SER A 17 14.17 1.69 -1.76
C SER A 17 12.64 1.82 -1.80
N PRO A 18 11.84 0.73 -1.82
CA PRO A 18 10.38 0.84 -1.79
C PRO A 18 9.83 1.54 -0.55
N VAL A 19 10.48 1.34 0.60
CA VAL A 19 10.09 1.95 1.88
C VAL A 19 10.26 3.46 1.79
N VAL A 20 11.45 3.91 1.39
CA VAL A 20 11.78 5.35 1.28
C VAL A 20 10.85 6.05 0.29
N LYS A 21 10.62 5.44 -0.89
CA LYS A 21 9.75 6.01 -1.93
C LYS A 21 8.31 6.14 -1.46
N THR A 22 7.79 5.10 -0.79
CA THR A 22 6.42 5.11 -0.27
C THR A 22 6.25 6.15 0.84
N VAL A 23 7.16 6.18 1.81
CA VAL A 23 7.12 7.18 2.90
C VAL A 23 7.19 8.60 2.33
N ARG A 24 8.06 8.85 1.35
CA ARG A 24 8.17 10.16 0.70
C ARG A 24 6.91 10.55 -0.09
N ALA A 25 6.19 9.59 -0.66
CA ALA A 25 4.91 9.84 -1.31
C ALA A 25 3.84 10.19 -0.27
N LEU A 26 3.78 9.46 0.84
CA LEU A 26 2.84 9.69 1.93
C LEU A 26 3.02 11.05 2.59
N THR A 27 4.26 11.50 2.84
CA THR A 27 4.52 12.82 3.44
C THR A 27 4.11 13.99 2.54
N LYS A 28 4.02 13.76 1.22
CA LYS A 28 3.54 14.76 0.25
C LYS A 28 2.04 14.62 -0.04
N ALA A 29 1.40 13.57 0.44
CA ALA A 29 0.02 13.28 0.14
C ALA A 29 -0.92 14.25 0.86
N ARG A 30 -2.04 14.57 0.21
CA ARG A 30 -3.15 15.28 0.87
C ARG A 30 -3.93 14.30 1.75
N LYS A 31 -4.53 14.83 2.82
CA LYS A 31 -5.45 14.06 3.67
C LYS A 31 -6.56 13.42 2.82
N GLY A 32 -6.79 12.13 3.01
CA GLY A 32 -7.77 11.35 2.24
C GLY A 32 -7.25 10.72 0.94
N ALA A 33 -5.98 10.94 0.57
CA ALA A 33 -5.35 10.23 -0.53
C ALA A 33 -5.22 8.73 -0.22
N LYS A 34 -5.36 7.90 -1.25
CA LYS A 34 -5.19 6.44 -1.16
C LYS A 34 -4.00 6.01 -2.02
N PHE A 35 -3.19 5.12 -1.50
CA PHE A 35 -2.04 4.55 -2.22
C PHE A 35 -2.20 3.04 -2.35
N ILE A 36 -1.90 2.52 -3.54
CA ILE A 36 -1.69 1.09 -3.77
C ILE A 36 -0.20 0.92 -4.03
N VAL A 37 0.45 0.08 -3.24
CA VAL A 37 1.89 -0.16 -3.34
C VAL A 37 2.10 -1.62 -3.70
N LEU A 38 2.75 -1.88 -4.84
CA LEU A 38 3.04 -3.23 -5.30
C LEU A 38 4.50 -3.56 -5.02
N ILE A 39 4.74 -4.55 -4.16
CA ILE A 39 6.07 -5.02 -3.75
C ILE A 39 6.10 -6.54 -3.87
N THR A 40 7.23 -7.09 -4.32
CA THR A 40 7.47 -8.55 -4.42
C THR A 40 8.13 -9.12 -3.17
N SER A 41 9.04 -8.36 -2.55
CA SER A 41 9.73 -8.77 -1.32
C SER A 41 8.82 -8.68 -0.10
N LYS A 42 8.52 -9.83 0.51
CA LYS A 42 7.72 -9.92 1.73
C LYS A 42 8.37 -9.19 2.90
N ASP A 43 9.69 -9.34 3.06
CA ASP A 43 10.47 -8.63 4.08
C ASP A 43 10.31 -7.11 3.93
N CYS A 44 10.37 -6.64 2.68
CA CYS A 44 10.21 -5.22 2.38
C CYS A 44 8.80 -4.70 2.65
N ALA A 45 7.78 -5.52 2.42
CA ALA A 45 6.40 -5.18 2.76
C ALA A 45 6.19 -5.07 4.29
N GLU A 46 6.79 -5.97 5.07
CA GLU A 46 6.74 -5.91 6.54
C GLU A 46 7.47 -4.67 7.08
N MET A 47 8.67 -4.36 6.56
CA MET A 47 9.40 -3.13 6.93
C MET A 47 8.59 -1.88 6.59
N LEU A 48 7.96 -1.85 5.43
CA LEU A 48 7.10 -0.74 5.01
C LEU A 48 5.92 -0.56 5.96
N LYS A 49 5.27 -1.68 6.36
CA LYS A 49 4.17 -1.67 7.32
C LYS A 49 4.60 -1.07 8.65
N GLN A 50 5.72 -1.54 9.22
CA GLN A 50 6.25 -1.01 10.47
C GLN A 50 6.58 0.48 10.38
N ALA A 51 7.20 0.93 9.27
CA ALA A 51 7.51 2.34 9.06
C ALA A 51 6.25 3.22 9.03
N ILE A 52 5.20 2.77 8.34
CA ILE A 52 3.92 3.51 8.25
C ILE A 52 3.20 3.53 9.59
N GLU A 53 3.18 2.41 10.32
CA GLU A 53 2.60 2.34 11.67
C GLU A 53 3.33 3.27 12.65
N ALA A 54 4.67 3.29 12.62
CA ALA A 54 5.48 4.17 13.46
C ALA A 54 5.24 5.66 13.17
N LEU A 55 4.97 6.01 11.90
CA LEU A 55 4.65 7.39 11.51
C LEU A 55 3.25 7.82 11.95
N GLY A 56 2.30 6.90 12.16
CA GLY A 56 0.92 7.22 12.55
C GLY A 56 0.14 8.06 11.52
N VAL A 57 0.64 8.19 10.29
CA VAL A 57 0.09 9.08 9.26
C VAL A 57 -0.94 8.42 8.33
N ALA A 58 -1.04 7.09 8.34
CA ALA A 58 -1.93 6.36 7.45
C ALA A 58 -2.43 5.05 8.07
N LYS A 59 -3.62 4.61 7.62
CA LYS A 59 -4.08 3.24 7.81
C LYS A 59 -3.54 2.39 6.67
N ILE A 60 -2.93 1.26 6.99
CA ILE A 60 -2.36 0.34 6.02
C ILE A 60 -3.15 -0.97 5.96
N SER A 61 -3.27 -1.55 4.77
CA SER A 61 -3.81 -2.89 4.57
C SER A 61 -2.89 -3.62 3.60
N VAL A 62 -2.32 -4.74 4.05
CA VAL A 62 -1.40 -5.55 3.25
C VAL A 62 -2.19 -6.72 2.67
N LEU A 63 -2.21 -6.81 1.35
CA LEU A 63 -2.85 -7.91 0.62
C LEU A 63 -1.76 -8.76 -0.02
N SER A 64 -1.70 -10.05 0.33
CA SER A 64 -0.82 -11.02 -0.31
C SER A 64 -1.54 -11.69 -1.47
N ALA A 65 -0.85 -11.88 -2.60
CA ALA A 65 -1.38 -12.61 -3.75
C ALA A 65 -1.76 -14.07 -3.42
N THR A 66 -1.25 -14.64 -2.32
CA THR A 66 -1.58 -16.01 -1.88
C THR A 66 -2.96 -16.13 -1.22
N SER A 67 -3.68 -15.03 -1.01
CA SER A 67 -5.01 -15.02 -0.41
C SER A 67 -6.01 -14.16 -1.19
N TYR A 68 -6.03 -14.31 -2.52
CA TYR A 68 -7.19 -13.94 -3.33
C TYR A 68 -8.29 -15.02 -3.15
N ASN A 69 -9.00 -14.97 -2.02
CA ASN A 69 -10.36 -15.51 -1.97
C ASN A 69 -11.31 -14.35 -2.27
N GLY A 70 -12.23 -14.60 -3.20
CA GLY A 70 -12.99 -13.61 -3.95
C GLY A 70 -14.06 -12.83 -3.18
N ASP A 71 -13.70 -12.13 -2.11
CA ASP A 71 -14.66 -11.37 -1.29
C ASP A 71 -14.74 -9.87 -1.62
N ILE A 72 -13.99 -9.38 -2.62
CA ILE A 72 -13.96 -7.95 -2.97
C ILE A 72 -14.93 -7.55 -4.08
N PHE A 73 -15.53 -8.52 -4.78
CA PHE A 73 -16.69 -8.26 -5.64
C PHE A 73 -17.93 -8.69 -4.90
N GLY A 74 -18.65 -7.72 -4.34
CA GLY A 74 -19.96 -7.93 -3.77
C GLY A 74 -20.82 -8.72 -4.74
N LYS A 75 -21.29 -9.89 -4.31
CA LYS A 75 -22.54 -10.43 -4.82
C LYS A 75 -23.68 -9.65 -4.17
N ASP A 76 -23.91 -8.45 -4.71
CA ASP A 76 -25.26 -7.90 -4.73
C ASP A 76 -25.86 -8.27 -6.09
N GLY A 77 -27.05 -8.86 -6.06
CA GLY A 77 -27.88 -9.05 -7.25
C GLY A 77 -27.96 -10.48 -7.78
N ARG A 78 -28.79 -11.28 -7.11
CA ARG A 78 -30.05 -11.85 -7.65
C ARG A 78 -30.22 -13.34 -7.32
#